data_AF-A0A0L0GCE1-F1
#
_entry.id   AF-A0A0L0GCE1-F1
#
_cell.length_a   1.000
_cell.length_b   1.000
_cell.length_c   1.000
_cell.angle_alpha   90.00
_cell.angle_beta   90.00
_cell.angle_gamma   90.00
#
_symmetry.space_group_name_H-M   'P 1'
#
loop_
_entity.id
_entity.type
_entity.pdbx_description
1 polymer ?
#
loop_
_entity_poly.entity_id
_entity_poly.type
_entity_poly.pdbx_seq_one_letter_code
_entity_poly.pdbx_strand_id
1 'polypeptide(L)'
;MARCQIVDAHLQILARKHYNTKFIKFDATECGFLVQKLALKVLPAVFCFVNGVVKERIVGFDRFKGGDNFKTMEFEMLLFESGVLTRDNDKSFASAYVSRPAKNKNDSDDEF
;
A
#
# COMPACT_ATOMS: atom_id res chain seq x y z
N MET A 1 8.97 15.80 9.73
CA MET A 1 7.86 14.88 10.05
C MET A 1 8.43 13.55 10.52
N ALA A 2 8.35 13.23 11.82
CA ALA A 2 8.98 12.03 12.41
C ALA A 2 8.33 10.71 11.95
N ARG A 3 7.03 10.71 11.67
CA ARG A 3 6.26 9.50 11.30
C ARG A 3 6.63 8.92 9.93
N CYS A 4 7.01 9.77 8.96
CA CYS A 4 7.43 9.30 7.64
C CYS A 4 8.79 8.58 7.68
N GLN A 5 9.69 9.02 8.58
CA GLN A 5 11.02 8.42 8.74
C GLN A 5 10.96 7.00 9.27
N ILE A 6 9.98 6.69 10.14
CA ILE A 6 9.76 5.34 10.66
C ILE A 6 9.46 4.38 9.51
N VAL A 7 8.49 4.73 8.66
CA VAL A 7 8.11 3.88 7.52
C VAL A 7 9.26 3.77 6.51
N ASP A 8 9.99 4.85 6.26
CA ASP A 8 11.19 4.85 5.41
C ASP A 8 12.27 3.87 5.92
N ALA A 9 12.53 3.85 7.24
CA ALA A 9 13.49 2.93 7.84
C ALA A 9 13.09 1.46 7.65
N HIS A 10 11.81 1.11 7.86
CA HIS A 10 11.32 -0.25 7.61
C HIS A 10 11.38 -0.62 6.13
N LEU A 11 10.98 0.28 5.23
CA LEU A 11 11.07 0.07 3.77
C LEU A 11 12.52 -0.14 3.33
N GLN A 12 13.48 0.59 3.91
CA GLN A 12 14.89 0.45 3.57
C GLN A 12 15.45 -0.92 3.98
N ILE A 13 15.00 -1.48 5.12
CA ILE A 13 15.37 -2.84 5.53
C ILE A 13 14.77 -3.86 4.56
N LEU A 14 13.50 -3.70 4.18
CA LEU A 14 12.84 -4.60 3.23
C LEU A 14 13.45 -4.53 1.83
N ALA A 15 13.82 -3.33 1.36
CA ALA A 15 14.47 -3.13 0.07
C ALA A 15 15.82 -3.86 -0.03
N ARG A 16 16.56 -3.97 1.08
CA ARG A 16 17.81 -4.75 1.11
C ARG A 16 17.59 -6.26 1.08
N LYS A 17 16.43 -6.74 1.54
CA LYS A 17 16.08 -8.17 1.54
C LYS A 17 15.44 -8.60 0.22
N HIS A 18 14.62 -7.74 -0.38
CA HIS A 18 13.75 -8.06 -1.51
C HIS A 18 14.12 -7.24 -2.74
N TYR A 19 15.08 -7.74 -3.53
CA TYR A 19 15.55 -7.09 -4.76
C TYR A 19 14.54 -7.15 -5.92
N ASN A 20 13.57 -8.05 -5.85
CA ASN A 20 12.55 -8.22 -6.90
C ASN A 20 11.52 -7.08 -6.91
N THR A 21 11.38 -6.33 -5.82
CA THR A 21 10.37 -5.28 -5.67
C THR A 21 11.04 -3.90 -5.69
N LYS A 22 10.53 -2.98 -6.51
CA LYS A 22 11.05 -1.62 -6.59
C LYS A 22 10.40 -0.74 -5.51
N PHE A 23 11.22 -0.19 -4.64
CA PHE A 23 10.82 0.78 -3.63
C PHE A 23 11.14 2.19 -4.10
N ILE A 24 10.15 3.08 -4.07
CA ILE A 24 10.29 4.47 -4.52
C ILE A 24 9.81 5.39 -3.40
N LYS A 25 10.59 6.41 -3.11
CA LYS A 25 10.20 7.53 -2.24
C LYS A 25 10.14 8.80 -3.08
N PHE A 26 9.17 9.66 -2.78
CA PHE A 26 9.04 10.96 -3.40
C PHE A 26 8.51 11.96 -2.36
N ASP A 27 8.81 13.23 -2.55
CA ASP A 27 8.27 14.29 -1.71
C ASP A 27 6.87 14.69 -2.21
N ALA A 28 5.90 14.70 -1.30
CA ALA A 28 4.53 15.10 -1.61
C ALA A 28 4.45 16.57 -2.05
N THR A 29 5.37 17.42 -1.61
CA THR A 29 5.39 18.85 -1.95
C THR A 29 5.83 19.11 -3.39
N GLU A 30 6.76 18.31 -3.90
CA GLU A 30 7.26 18.43 -5.27
C GLU A 30 6.29 17.77 -6.28
N CYS A 31 5.55 16.76 -5.85
CA CYS A 31 4.71 15.93 -6.70
C CYS A 31 3.21 16.12 -6.47
N GLY A 32 2.71 17.34 -6.69
CA GLY A 32 1.28 17.66 -6.51
C GLY A 32 0.31 16.79 -7.34
N PHE A 33 0.74 16.36 -8.54
CA PHE A 33 -0.05 15.45 -9.39
C PHE A 33 -0.31 14.09 -8.72
N LEU A 34 0.70 13.50 -8.08
CA LEU A 34 0.57 12.23 -7.35
C LEU A 34 -0.30 12.41 -6.11
N VAL A 35 -0.14 13.51 -5.38
CA VAL A 35 -0.99 13.83 -4.21
C VAL A 35 -2.46 13.90 -4.59
N GLN A 36 -2.78 14.55 -5.71
CA GLN A 36 -4.15 14.67 -6.18
C GLN A 36 -4.70 13.35 -6.74
N LYS A 37 -3.93 12.64 -7.58
CA LYS A 37 -4.34 11.38 -8.19
C LYS A 37 -4.51 10.25 -7.18
N LEU A 38 -3.65 10.17 -6.17
CA LEU A 38 -3.73 9.17 -5.11
C LEU A 38 -4.53 9.66 -3.88
N ALA A 39 -5.12 10.87 -3.96
CA ALA A 39 -5.91 11.49 -2.91
C ALA A 39 -5.23 11.40 -1.53
N LEU A 40 -3.96 11.83 -1.47
CA LEU A 40 -3.14 11.81 -0.25
C LEU A 40 -3.61 12.89 0.73
N LYS A 41 -4.34 12.48 1.77
CA LYS A 41 -4.80 13.36 2.87
C LYS A 41 -3.96 13.24 4.14
N VAL A 42 -3.34 12.09 4.36
CA VAL A 42 -2.61 11.75 5.59
C VAL A 42 -1.26 11.15 5.20
N LEU A 43 -0.19 11.64 5.82
CA LEU A 43 1.17 11.11 5.72
C LEU A 43 1.53 10.39 7.02
N PRO A 44 2.30 9.29 6.98
CA PRO A 44 2.85 8.59 5.81
C PRO A 44 1.81 7.78 5.03
N ALA A 45 2.01 7.59 3.73
CA ALA A 45 1.16 6.74 2.90
C ALA A 45 2.00 5.88 1.96
N VAL A 46 1.70 4.58 1.91
CA VAL A 46 2.40 3.59 1.09
C VAL A 46 1.41 2.99 0.13
N PHE A 47 1.80 2.90 -1.14
CA PHE A 47 1.00 2.27 -2.19
C PHE A 47 1.79 1.14 -2.79
N CYS A 48 1.12 0.01 -2.93
CA CYS A 48 1.72 -1.19 -3.46
C CYS A 48 1.11 -1.45 -4.84
N PHE A 49 1.95 -1.46 -5.87
CA PHE A 49 1.53 -1.65 -7.26
C PHE A 49 2.02 -2.99 -7.80
N VAL A 50 1.14 -3.69 -8.52
CA VAL A 50 1.50 -4.91 -9.25
C VAL A 50 0.90 -4.79 -10.66
N ASN A 51 1.73 -4.93 -11.69
CA ASN A 51 1.34 -4.81 -13.10
C ASN A 51 0.58 -3.51 -13.42
N GLY A 52 0.98 -2.38 -12.81
CA GLY A 52 0.37 -1.07 -13.04
C GLY A 52 -0.95 -0.83 -12.30
N VAL A 53 -1.43 -1.79 -11.50
CA VAL A 53 -2.65 -1.66 -10.69
C VAL A 53 -2.28 -1.54 -9.21
N VAL A 54 -2.93 -0.62 -8.49
CA VAL A 54 -2.81 -0.50 -7.02
C VAL A 54 -3.45 -1.74 -6.40
N LYS A 55 -2.66 -2.56 -5.71
CA LYS A 55 -3.14 -3.73 -4.98
C LYS A 55 -3.54 -3.39 -3.56
N GLU A 56 -2.70 -2.63 -2.87
CA GLU A 56 -2.92 -2.24 -1.49
C GLU A 56 -2.54 -0.78 -1.31
N ARG A 57 -3.31 -0.10 -0.44
CA ARG A 57 -3.05 1.26 0.00
C ARG A 57 -3.01 1.29 1.51
N ILE A 58 -1.88 1.67 2.07
CA ILE A 58 -1.68 1.80 3.50
C ILE A 58 -1.58 3.29 3.79
N VAL A 59 -2.56 3.83 4.51
CA VAL A 59 -2.59 5.24 4.89
C VAL A 59 -2.38 5.36 6.39
N GLY A 60 -1.37 6.12 6.80
CA GLY A 60 -0.98 6.27 8.19
C GLY A 60 -0.51 4.96 8.79
N PHE A 61 -0.99 4.65 9.99
CA PHE A 61 -0.63 3.46 10.75
C PHE A 61 -1.84 2.58 11.07
N ASP A 62 -2.97 2.81 10.40
CA ASP A 62 -4.25 2.14 10.68
C ASP A 62 -4.18 0.62 10.51
N ARG A 63 -3.31 0.15 9.62
CA ARG A 63 -3.04 -1.27 9.37
C ARG A 63 -2.15 -1.93 10.43
N PHE A 64 -1.43 -1.15 11.24
CA PHE A 64 -0.51 -1.69 12.23
C PHE A 64 -1.11 -1.57 13.62
N LYS A 65 -1.25 -2.70 14.32
CA LYS A 65 -1.73 -2.73 15.70
C LYS A 65 -0.80 -1.96 16.65
N GLY A 66 0.50 -1.89 16.32
CA GLY A 66 1.52 -1.16 17.08
C GLY A 66 1.60 0.34 16.80
N GLY A 67 0.73 0.90 15.93
CA GLY A 67 0.76 2.32 15.59
C GLY A 67 2.10 2.74 15.00
N ASP A 68 2.80 3.64 15.69
CA ASP A 68 4.11 4.19 15.30
C ASP A 68 5.29 3.24 15.55
N ASN A 69 5.15 2.25 16.43
CA ASN A 69 6.24 1.35 16.82
C ASN A 69 6.05 -0.09 16.28
N PHE A 70 5.59 -0.21 15.03
CA PHE A 70 5.33 -1.51 14.40
C PHE A 70 6.61 -2.25 14.02
N LYS A 71 6.56 -3.59 13.97
CA LYS A 71 7.73 -4.40 13.62
C LYS A 71 7.87 -4.53 12.10
N THR A 72 9.11 -4.59 11.61
CA THR A 72 9.39 -4.85 10.18
C THR A 72 8.72 -6.14 9.70
N MET A 73 8.62 -7.15 10.55
CA MET A 73 7.93 -8.42 10.22
C MET A 73 6.44 -8.24 9.95
N GLU A 74 5.75 -7.38 10.69
CA GLU A 74 4.31 -7.11 10.45
C GLU A 74 4.12 -6.41 9.11
N PHE A 75 5.02 -5.48 8.79
CA PHE A 75 5.00 -4.79 7.50
C PHE A 75 5.34 -5.72 6.35
N GLU A 76 6.34 -6.58 6.52
CA GLU A 76 6.71 -7.60 5.56
C GLU A 76 5.54 -8.56 5.26
N MET A 77 4.86 -9.02 6.31
CA MET A 77 3.69 -9.91 6.18
C MET A 77 2.54 -9.25 5.41
N LEU A 78 2.25 -7.98 5.69
CA LEU A 78 1.25 -7.20 4.97
C LEU A 78 1.60 -7.05 3.47
N LEU A 79 2.88 -6.81 3.17
CA LEU A 79 3.36 -6.72 1.80
C LEU A 79 3.32 -8.07 1.06
N PHE A 80 3.51 -9.19 1.78
CA PHE A 80 3.29 -10.52 1.24
C PHE A 80 1.80 -10.80 0.99
N GLU A 81 0.92 -10.41 1.90
CA GLU A 81 -0.53 -10.58 1.76
C GLU A 81 -1.10 -9.78 0.59
N SER A 82 -0.56 -8.57 0.34
CA SER A 82 -0.91 -7.78 -0.85
C SER A 82 -0.36 -8.33 -2.17
N GLY A 83 0.50 -9.37 -2.13
CA GLY A 83 1.11 -9.99 -3.30
C GLY A 83 2.18 -9.13 -3.99
N VAL A 84 2.70 -8.10 -3.31
CA VAL A 84 3.68 -7.17 -3.88
C VAL A 84 5.10 -7.62 -3.63
N LEU A 85 5.33 -8.35 -2.53
CA LEU A 85 6.54 -9.11 -2.31
C LEU A 85 6.36 -10.53 -2.85
N THR A 86 7.31 -10.97 -3.67
CA THR A 86 7.34 -12.33 -4.22
C THR A 86 8.45 -13.10 -3.53
N ARG A 87 8.16 -14.32 -3.05
CA ARG A 87 9.22 -15.24 -2.64
C ARG A 87 9.96 -15.68 -3.90
N ASP A 88 11.29 -15.83 -3.80
CA ASP A 88 12.19 -16.09 -4.93
C ASP A 88 11.78 -17.27 -5.84
N ASN A 89 10.88 -18.14 -5.36
CA ASN A 89 10.44 -19.35 -6.04
C ASN A 89 9.02 -19.32 -6.62
N ASP A 90 8.30 -18.18 -6.58
CA ASP A 90 6.87 -18.18 -6.96
C ASP A 90 6.53 -17.21 -8.10
N LYS A 91 6.67 -17.70 -9.34
CA LYS A 91 6.24 -16.99 -10.56
C LYS A 91 4.73 -17.14 -10.84
N SER A 92 3.89 -17.37 -9.82
CA SER A 92 2.54 -17.90 -10.04
C SER A 92 1.43 -17.24 -9.21
N PHE A 93 1.42 -15.92 -8.97
CA PHE A 93 0.31 -15.29 -8.23
C PHE A 93 -0.34 -14.06 -8.88
N ALA A 94 -0.09 -13.83 -10.18
CA ALA A 94 -0.73 -12.72 -10.91
C ALA A 94 -2.24 -12.88 -11.16
N SER A 95 -2.88 -14.00 -10.76
CA SER A 95 -4.26 -14.31 -11.18
C SER A 95 -5.35 -14.22 -10.09
N ALA A 96 -5.01 -14.09 -8.79
CA ALA A 96 -6.01 -14.24 -7.73
C ALA A 96 -6.79 -12.97 -7.33
N TYR A 97 -6.44 -11.77 -7.84
CA TYR A 97 -7.06 -10.50 -7.41
C TYR A 97 -7.85 -9.79 -8.52
N VAL A 98 -8.46 -10.55 -9.42
CA VAL A 98 -9.56 -10.05 -10.26
C VAL A 98 -10.84 -10.01 -9.40
N SER A 99 -11.40 -8.80 -9.30
CA SER A 99 -12.78 -8.48 -8.89
C SER A 99 -13.12 -8.42 -7.39
N ARG A 100 -12.99 -7.23 -6.80
CA ARG A 100 -14.10 -6.69 -5.99
C ARG A 100 -15.00 -5.89 -6.94
N PRO A 101 -16.24 -6.34 -7.22
CA PRO A 101 -17.20 -5.48 -7.90
C PRO A 101 -17.54 -4.30 -6.99
N ALA A 102 -17.47 -3.09 -7.52
CA ALA A 102 -18.04 -1.91 -6.90
C ALA A 102 -19.55 -2.14 -6.77
N LYS A 103 -20.05 -2.35 -5.55
CA LYS A 103 -21.48 -2.35 -5.30
C LYS A 103 -21.96 -0.90 -5.36
N ASN A 104 -22.41 -0.50 -6.55
CA ASN A 104 -23.24 0.67 -6.78
C ASN A 104 -24.56 0.44 -6.00
N LYS A 105 -24.92 1.36 -5.10
CA LYS A 105 -26.29 1.50 -4.60
C LYS A 105 -26.78 2.87 -5.06
N ASN A 106 -27.34 2.89 -6.28
CA ASN A 106 -28.31 3.90 -6.66
C ASN A 106 -29.71 3.31 -6.44
N ASP A 107 -30.58 4.17 -5.92
CA ASP A 107 -32.04 4.23 -5.99
C ASP A 107 -32.89 3.07 -5.49
N SER A 108 -33.70 3.39 -4.48
CA SER A 108 -35.09 2.93 -4.40
C SER A 108 -35.91 3.99 -3.64
N ASP A 109 -36.60 4.75 -4.48
CA ASP A 109 -37.83 5.54 -4.37
C ASP A 109 -38.68 5.50 -3.09
N ASP A 110 -39.31 6.67 -2.89
CA ASP A 110 -40.49 6.98 -2.08
C ASP A 110 -41.67 6.00 -2.23
N GLU A 111 -42.37 5.73 -1.11
CA GLU A 111 -43.82 5.46 -0.93
C GLU A 111 -43.99 4.94 0.52
N PHE A 112 -44.95 5.33 1.38
CA PHE A 112 -46.24 6.01 1.31
C PHE A 112 -46.52 6.67 2.68
#